data_AF-A0A7J4SQP7-F1
#
_entry.id   AF-A0A7J4SQP7-F1
#
_cell.length_a   1.000
_cell.length_b   1.000
_cell.length_c   1.000
_cell.angle_alpha   90.00
_cell.angle_beta   90.00
_cell.angle_gamma   90.00
#
_symmetry.space_group_name_H-M   'P 1'
#
loop_
_entity.id
_entity.type
_entity.pdbx_description
1 polymer ?
#
loop_
_entity_poly.entity_id
_entity_poly.type
_entity_poly.pdbx_seq_one_letter_code
_entity_poly.pdbx_strand_id
1 'polypeptide(L)'
;VSQSRSLRLTDNNEGIDLTVGRFASEQSRNYYDWLTYELRARGPNVVIVPYGTGQLFDNLLLHLEEEVREVNGKDPRFAGDRNGLPWVSIIRVSACPGSIATKITAPFLPGSTRDDYGISRTNLVSQFARGGIIGPLSRICEIPD
;
A
#
# COMPACT_ATOMS: atom_id res chain seq x y z
N VAL A 1 18.25 -0.97 -11.66
CA VAL A 1 19.65 -1.46 -11.53
C VAL A 1 19.56 -2.97 -11.35
N SER A 2 20.23 -3.80 -12.16
CA SER A 2 20.20 -5.27 -11.97
C SER A 2 21.06 -5.66 -10.76
N GLN A 3 20.73 -6.76 -10.06
CA GLN A 3 21.53 -7.31 -8.94
C GLN A 3 23.03 -7.31 -9.25
N SER A 4 23.36 -7.77 -10.46
CA SER A 4 24.72 -7.89 -10.96
C SER A 4 25.50 -6.57 -10.99
N ARG A 5 24.82 -5.42 -11.04
CA ARG A 5 25.46 -4.11 -11.06
C ARG A 5 25.76 -3.59 -9.66
N SER A 6 24.85 -3.75 -8.69
CA SER A 6 25.08 -3.32 -7.30
C SER A 6 26.19 -4.12 -6.62
N LEU A 7 26.22 -5.43 -6.83
CA LEU A 7 27.24 -6.32 -6.28
C LEU A 7 28.64 -6.04 -6.84
N ARG A 8 28.73 -5.75 -8.16
CA ARG A 8 29.98 -5.33 -8.79
C ARG A 8 30.47 -3.96 -8.33
N LEU A 9 29.57 -3.03 -8.04
CA LEU A 9 29.92 -1.70 -7.53
C LEU A 9 30.42 -1.72 -6.08
N THR A 10 30.17 -2.81 -5.35
CA THR A 10 30.53 -2.98 -3.94
C THR A 10 31.60 -4.05 -3.73
N ASP A 11 32.20 -4.56 -4.81
CA ASP A 11 33.15 -5.67 -4.80
C ASP A 11 32.65 -6.93 -4.06
N ASN A 12 31.32 -7.09 -3.96
CA ASN A 12 30.66 -8.19 -3.26
C ASN A 12 30.09 -9.21 -4.26
N ASN A 13 30.94 -9.72 -5.15
CA ASN A 13 30.51 -10.52 -6.31
C ASN A 13 29.85 -11.87 -5.95
N GLU A 14 30.08 -12.38 -4.73
CA GLU A 14 29.48 -13.60 -4.18
C GLU A 14 28.29 -13.29 -3.24
N GLY A 15 28.04 -12.01 -2.96
CA GLY A 15 27.03 -11.57 -1.99
C GLY A 15 25.61 -11.58 -2.53
N ILE A 16 24.64 -11.52 -1.61
CA ILE A 16 23.22 -11.39 -1.95
C ILE A 16 22.86 -9.91 -1.93
N ASP A 17 22.39 -9.39 -3.07
CA ASP A 17 21.83 -8.04 -3.12
C ASP A 17 20.44 -8.06 -2.45
N LEU A 18 20.36 -7.50 -1.25
CA LEU A 18 19.11 -7.38 -0.49
C LEU A 18 18.17 -6.29 -1.04
N THR A 19 18.65 -5.45 -1.96
CA THR A 19 17.89 -4.32 -2.52
C THR A 19 17.06 -4.71 -3.74
N VAL A 20 17.21 -5.93 -4.26
CA VAL A 20 16.38 -6.39 -5.39
C VAL A 20 15.06 -7.01 -4.96
N GLY A 21 14.08 -6.76 -5.82
CA GLY A 21 12.65 -6.95 -5.58
C GLY A 21 12.20 -8.33 -5.14
N ARG A 22 12.98 -9.42 -5.27
CA ARG A 22 12.51 -10.78 -4.95
C ARG A 22 12.49 -11.09 -3.45
N PHE A 23 13.53 -10.72 -2.70
CA PHE A 23 13.54 -10.83 -1.24
C PHE A 23 12.72 -9.70 -0.61
N ALA A 24 12.77 -8.52 -1.22
CA ALA A 24 11.91 -7.42 -0.85
C ALA A 24 10.43 -7.75 -1.09
N SER A 25 10.03 -8.53 -2.10
CA SER A 25 8.61 -8.79 -2.41
C SER A 25 7.92 -9.66 -1.36
N GLU A 26 8.58 -10.71 -0.85
CA GLU A 26 8.00 -11.55 0.20
C GLU A 26 7.93 -10.81 1.54
N GLN A 27 8.98 -10.05 1.88
CA GLN A 27 9.00 -9.22 3.09
C GLN A 27 8.09 -8.01 2.99
N SER A 28 7.89 -7.47 1.77
CA SER A 28 7.06 -6.29 1.55
C SER A 28 5.60 -6.56 1.83
N ARG A 29 5.15 -7.82 1.70
CA ARG A 29 3.80 -8.21 2.13
C ARG A 29 3.59 -8.00 3.61
N ASN A 30 4.63 -8.11 4.45
CA ASN A 30 4.52 -7.86 5.89
C ASN A 30 4.72 -6.38 6.24
N TYR A 31 5.00 -5.51 5.27
CA TYR A 31 5.13 -4.08 5.57
C TYR A 31 3.78 -3.51 5.97
N TYR A 32 3.79 -2.70 7.03
CA TYR A 32 2.63 -1.96 7.52
C TYR A 32 1.46 -2.81 8.05
N ASP A 33 1.68 -4.10 8.34
CA ASP A 33 0.68 -4.97 8.99
C ASP A 33 0.24 -4.39 10.35
N TRP A 34 1.20 -4.00 11.18
CA TRP A 34 0.96 -3.39 12.49
C TRP A 34 0.20 -2.08 12.40
N LEU A 35 0.55 -1.22 11.43
CA LEU A 35 -0.17 0.03 11.19
C LEU A 35 -1.63 -0.24 10.81
N THR A 36 -1.86 -1.26 9.98
CA THR A 36 -3.21 -1.68 9.60
C THR A 36 -4.03 -2.06 10.83
N TYR A 37 -3.43 -2.81 11.76
CA TYR A 37 -4.08 -3.22 13.00
C TYR A 37 -4.32 -2.06 13.96
N GLU A 38 -3.37 -1.13 14.09
CA GLU A 38 -3.54 0.08 14.90
C GLU A 38 -4.66 0.97 14.35
N LEU A 39 -4.72 1.16 13.03
CA LEU A 39 -5.81 1.90 12.40
C LEU A 39 -7.15 1.24 12.68
N ARG A 40 -7.24 -0.09 12.59
CA ARG A 40 -8.47 -0.80 12.95
C ARG A 40 -8.85 -0.61 14.41
N ALA A 41 -7.88 -0.77 15.32
CA ALA A 41 -8.09 -0.67 16.76
C ALA A 41 -8.53 0.74 17.17
N ARG A 42 -7.97 1.78 16.54
CA ARG A 42 -8.35 3.18 16.79
C ARG A 42 -9.66 3.58 16.12
N GLY A 43 -10.09 2.86 15.09
CA GLY A 43 -11.36 3.08 14.38
C GLY A 43 -11.56 4.48 13.79
N PRO A 44 -10.59 5.08 13.07
CA PRO A 44 -10.84 6.35 12.39
C PRO A 44 -11.88 6.17 11.28
N ASN A 45 -12.63 7.23 10.97
CA ASN A 45 -13.57 7.18 9.84
C ASN A 45 -12.85 7.27 8.49
N VAL A 46 -11.76 8.04 8.45
CA VAL A 46 -10.97 8.33 7.24
C VAL A 46 -9.48 8.30 7.57
N VAL A 47 -8.69 7.68 6.69
CA VAL A 47 -7.22 7.70 6.72
C VAL A 47 -6.74 8.29 5.41
N ILE A 48 -5.92 9.34 5.50
CA ILE A 48 -5.33 10.00 4.34
C ILE A 48 -3.90 9.50 4.20
N VAL A 49 -3.60 8.87 3.07
CA VAL A 49 -2.30 8.23 2.80
C VAL A 49 -1.57 9.03 1.72
N PRO A 50 -0.41 9.63 2.04
CA PRO A 50 0.40 10.30 1.04
C PRO A 50 0.96 9.29 0.05
N TYR A 51 1.08 9.70 -1.21
CA TYR A 51 1.56 8.82 -2.26
C TYR A 51 3.02 9.11 -2.61
N GLY A 52 3.85 8.07 -2.45
CA GLY A 52 5.21 7.98 -2.97
C GLY A 52 5.33 6.78 -3.90
N THR A 53 5.94 5.69 -3.44
CA THR A 53 6.03 4.42 -4.20
C THR A 53 4.71 3.65 -4.31
N GLY A 54 3.68 4.06 -3.56
CA GLY A 54 2.39 3.36 -3.48
C GLY A 54 2.34 2.19 -2.51
N GLN A 55 3.48 1.70 -2.05
CA GLN A 55 3.56 0.49 -1.20
C GLN A 55 2.78 0.60 0.11
N LEU A 56 2.74 1.77 0.75
CA LEU A 56 1.94 1.96 1.96
C LEU A 56 0.45 1.72 1.69
N PHE A 57 -0.07 2.36 0.63
CA PHE A 57 -1.47 2.22 0.25
C PHE A 57 -1.81 0.79 -0.16
N ASP A 58 -0.96 0.18 -1.00
CA ASP A 58 -1.18 -1.18 -1.49
C ASP A 58 -1.12 -2.21 -0.34
N ASN A 59 -0.17 -2.07 0.60
CA ASN A 59 -0.09 -2.95 1.77
C ASN A 59 -1.27 -2.80 2.73
N LEU A 60 -1.74 -1.57 2.97
CA LEU A 60 -2.96 -1.37 3.76
C LEU A 60 -4.13 -2.13 3.11
N LEU A 61 -4.33 -2.00 1.79
CA LEU A 61 -5.41 -2.73 1.11
C LEU A 61 -5.24 -4.26 1.21
N LEU A 62 -4.02 -4.76 1.02
CA LEU A 62 -3.71 -6.19 1.10
C LEU A 62 -4.01 -6.76 2.49
N HIS A 63 -3.45 -6.17 3.55
CA HIS A 63 -3.67 -6.62 4.92
C HIS A 63 -5.13 -6.57 5.31
N LEU A 64 -5.83 -5.51 4.89
CA LEU A 64 -7.25 -5.40 5.16
C LEU A 64 -8.04 -6.49 4.43
N GLU A 65 -7.76 -6.76 3.16
CA GLU A 65 -8.38 -7.84 2.40
C GLU A 65 -8.12 -9.22 3.01
N GLU A 66 -6.87 -9.50 3.40
CA GLU A 66 -6.46 -10.76 4.03
C GLU A 66 -7.19 -11.00 5.36
N GLU A 67 -7.36 -9.95 6.18
CA GLU A 67 -8.12 -10.03 7.44
C GLU A 67 -9.62 -10.20 7.22
N VAL A 68 -10.24 -9.50 6.25
CA VAL A 68 -11.68 -9.69 5.93
C VAL A 68 -11.94 -11.11 5.45
N ARG A 69 -11.11 -11.58 4.53
CA ARG A 69 -11.34 -12.83 3.81
C ARG A 69 -10.76 -14.03 4.53
N GLU A 70 -10.10 -13.82 5.67
CA GLU A 70 -9.42 -14.83 6.47
C GLU A 70 -8.47 -15.71 5.64
N VAL A 71 -7.79 -15.12 4.64
CA VAL A 71 -6.98 -15.85 3.63
C VAL A 71 -5.89 -16.70 4.30
N ASN A 72 -5.24 -16.14 5.33
CA ASN A 72 -4.18 -16.78 6.11
C ASN A 72 -4.65 -17.22 7.51
N GLY A 73 -5.97 -17.28 7.72
CA GLY A 73 -6.56 -17.38 9.04
C GLY A 73 -6.55 -16.06 9.81
N LYS A 74 -7.00 -16.11 11.07
CA LYS A 74 -7.11 -14.93 11.95
C LYS A 74 -5.75 -14.59 12.56
N ASP A 75 -5.18 -13.45 12.20
CA ASP A 75 -3.97 -12.97 12.89
C ASP A 75 -4.33 -12.67 14.37
N PRO A 76 -3.61 -13.24 15.35
CA PRO A 76 -3.87 -13.00 16.77
C PRO A 76 -3.56 -11.57 17.21
N ARG A 77 -2.76 -10.82 16.44
CA ARG A 77 -2.44 -9.40 16.68
C ARG A 77 -3.60 -8.49 16.29
N PHE A 78 -4.53 -8.97 15.47
CA PHE A 78 -5.73 -8.24 15.11
C PHE A 78 -6.74 -8.26 16.28
N ALA A 79 -6.80 -7.15 17.01
CA ALA A 79 -7.69 -6.94 18.14
C ALA A 79 -9.01 -6.20 17.79
N GLY A 80 -9.27 -5.96 16.50
CA GLY A 80 -10.44 -5.21 16.03
C GLY A 80 -11.73 -6.04 15.92
N ASP A 81 -12.88 -5.36 15.84
CA ASP A 81 -14.15 -6.01 15.51
C ASP A 81 -14.11 -6.54 14.06
N ARG A 82 -14.42 -7.82 13.88
CA ARG A 82 -14.43 -8.49 12.57
C ARG A 82 -15.81 -8.47 11.90
N ASN A 83 -16.88 -8.16 12.64
CA ASN A 83 -18.25 -8.46 12.24
C ASN A 83 -19.12 -7.23 11.87
N GLY A 84 -18.58 -6.00 11.92
CA GLY A 84 -19.36 -4.76 11.74
C GLY A 84 -18.78 -3.79 10.71
N LEU A 85 -19.58 -3.45 9.69
CA LEU A 85 -19.37 -2.46 8.62
C LEU A 85 -19.08 -1.02 9.11
N PRO A 86 -18.53 -0.12 8.28
CA PRO A 86 -17.58 -0.30 7.18
C PRO A 86 -16.15 0.01 7.66
N TRP A 87 -15.21 -0.49 6.89
CA TRP A 87 -13.78 -0.31 7.11
C TRP A 87 -13.41 1.18 7.01
N VAL A 88 -12.31 1.55 7.66
CA VAL A 88 -11.66 2.85 7.46
C VAL A 88 -11.73 3.25 5.99
N SER A 89 -12.19 4.47 5.69
CA SER A 89 -12.11 4.98 4.31
C SER A 89 -10.67 5.41 4.06
N ILE A 90 -9.99 4.80 3.08
CA ILE A 90 -8.62 5.15 2.74
C ILE A 90 -8.61 6.07 1.53
N ILE A 91 -8.12 7.29 1.74
CA ILE A 91 -7.94 8.27 0.67
C ILE A 91 -6.45 8.32 0.35
N ARG A 92 -6.09 7.78 -0.82
CA ARG A 92 -4.75 7.98 -1.38
C ARG A 92 -4.67 9.39 -1.93
N VAL A 93 -3.58 10.09 -1.64
CA VAL A 93 -3.35 11.45 -2.11
C VAL A 93 -2.00 11.55 -2.81
N SER A 94 -2.01 11.89 -4.09
CA SER A 94 -0.82 12.15 -4.91
C SER A 94 -0.74 13.63 -5.27
N ALA A 95 0.47 14.16 -5.47
CA ALA A 95 0.60 15.48 -6.10
C ALA A 95 0.29 15.39 -7.59
N CYS A 96 -0.33 16.42 -8.16
CA CYS A 96 -0.38 16.58 -9.61
C CYS A 96 1.05 16.74 -10.16
N PRO A 97 1.41 16.08 -11.27
CA PRO A 97 2.73 16.26 -11.89
C PRO A 97 3.02 17.73 -12.18
N GLY A 98 4.12 18.27 -11.65
CA GLY A 98 4.53 19.67 -11.86
C GLY A 98 4.04 20.65 -10.79
N SER A 99 3.18 20.20 -9.86
CA SER A 99 2.70 21.03 -8.75
C SER A 99 3.79 21.32 -7.70
N ILE A 100 3.62 22.36 -6.89
CA ILE A 100 4.49 22.60 -5.72
C ILE A 100 4.43 21.41 -4.75
N ALA A 101 3.26 20.74 -4.67
CA ALA A 101 3.07 19.53 -3.88
C ALA A 101 3.96 18.36 -4.34
N THR A 102 4.52 18.39 -5.55
CA THR A 102 5.53 17.43 -6.00
C THR A 102 6.81 17.49 -5.13
N LYS A 103 7.05 18.56 -4.36
CA LYS A 103 8.17 18.61 -3.41
C LYS A 103 7.93 17.80 -2.13
N ILE A 104 6.66 17.58 -1.75
CA ILE A 104 6.27 16.82 -0.55
C ILE A 104 5.93 15.36 -0.88
N THR A 105 5.73 15.02 -2.16
CA THR A 105 5.53 13.65 -2.65
C THR A 105 6.72 13.21 -3.49
N ALA A 106 7.08 11.93 -3.50
CA ALA A 106 8.22 11.47 -4.30
C ALA A 106 8.04 11.82 -5.80
N PRO A 107 9.04 12.43 -6.49
CA PRO A 107 8.93 12.78 -7.90
C PRO A 107 8.86 11.53 -8.81
N PHE A 108 9.33 10.40 -8.29
CA PHE A 108 9.18 9.10 -8.91
C PHE A 108 7.90 8.44 -8.38
N LEU A 109 6.93 8.23 -9.28
CA LEU A 109 5.60 7.69 -9.01
C LEU A 109 5.42 6.30 -9.65
N PRO A 110 6.18 5.27 -9.22
CA PRO A 110 6.04 3.92 -9.76
C PRO A 110 4.63 3.39 -9.46
N GLY A 111 3.89 2.99 -10.51
CA GLY A 111 2.53 2.46 -10.34
C GLY A 111 1.43 3.50 -10.09
N SER A 112 1.58 4.75 -10.54
CA SER A 112 0.60 5.81 -10.24
C SER A 112 -0.85 5.54 -10.66
N THR A 113 -1.06 4.70 -11.68
CA THR A 113 -2.38 4.44 -12.28
C THR A 113 -2.76 2.96 -12.38
N ARG A 114 -1.79 2.06 -12.58
CA ARG A 114 -2.01 0.61 -12.75
C ARG A 114 -1.05 -0.22 -11.92
N ASP A 115 -1.55 -1.30 -11.34
CA ASP A 115 -0.70 -2.30 -10.69
C ASP A 115 0.17 -3.04 -11.71
N ASP A 116 1.05 -3.91 -11.22
CA ASP A 116 1.97 -4.69 -12.06
C ASP A 116 1.24 -5.68 -13.00
N TYR A 117 -0.07 -5.86 -12.81
CA TYR A 117 -0.97 -6.69 -13.62
C TYR A 117 -1.86 -5.87 -14.58
N GLY A 118 -1.68 -4.55 -14.64
CA GLY A 118 -2.44 -3.66 -15.53
C GLY A 118 -3.84 -3.31 -15.05
N ILE A 119 -4.22 -3.69 -13.83
CA ILE A 119 -5.51 -3.36 -13.22
C ILE A 119 -5.46 -1.90 -12.75
N SER A 120 -6.51 -1.15 -13.09
CA SER A 120 -6.68 0.21 -12.59
C SER A 120 -6.84 0.18 -11.06
N ARG A 121 -5.94 0.86 -10.34
CA ARG A 121 -6.04 0.98 -8.86
C ARG A 121 -7.36 1.61 -8.43
N THR A 122 -7.93 2.52 -9.22
CA THR A 122 -9.26 3.09 -8.97
C THR A 122 -10.37 2.04 -9.03
N ASN A 123 -10.26 1.07 -9.95
CA ASN A 123 -11.21 -0.04 -10.03
C ASN A 123 -11.06 -0.98 -8.84
N LEU A 124 -9.83 -1.25 -8.39
CA LEU A 124 -9.56 -2.06 -7.21
C LEU A 124 -10.19 -1.43 -5.95
N VAL A 125 -9.92 -0.15 -5.71
CA VAL A 125 -10.51 0.62 -4.60
C VAL A 125 -12.04 0.57 -4.65
N SER A 126 -12.63 0.74 -5.84
CA SER A 126 -14.08 0.66 -6.01
C SER A 126 -14.64 -0.73 -5.72
N GLN A 127 -13.91 -1.79 -6.11
CA GLN A 127 -14.31 -3.17 -5.80
C GLN A 127 -14.22 -3.47 -4.31
N PHE A 128 -13.15 -3.02 -3.65
CA PHE A 128 -12.94 -3.24 -2.22
C PHE A 128 -13.99 -2.48 -1.40
N ALA A 129 -14.33 -1.25 -1.79
CA ALA A 129 -15.38 -0.48 -1.15
C ALA A 129 -16.75 -1.16 -1.30
N ARG A 130 -17.09 -1.66 -2.49
CA ARG A 130 -18.34 -2.42 -2.72
C ARG A 130 -18.38 -3.75 -1.98
N GLY A 131 -17.24 -4.42 -1.88
CA GLY A 131 -17.09 -5.68 -1.12
C GLY A 131 -17.04 -5.47 0.39
N GLY A 132 -17.09 -4.22 0.87
CA GLY A 132 -17.04 -3.90 2.28
C GLY A 132 -15.67 -4.12 2.93
N ILE A 133 -14.58 -4.18 2.15
CA ILE A 133 -13.19 -4.31 2.62
C ILE A 133 -12.60 -2.94 3.02
N ILE A 134 -13.05 -1.86 2.41
CA ILE A 134 -12.68 -0.48 2.77
C ILE A 134 -13.94 0.38 2.85
N GLY A 135 -13.82 1.55 3.48
CA GLY A 135 -14.96 2.44 3.63
C GLY A 135 -15.44 3.04 2.30
N PRO A 136 -16.72 3.43 2.19
CA PRO A 136 -17.32 3.91 0.95
C PRO A 136 -16.75 5.24 0.46
N LEU A 137 -16.03 6.00 1.30
CA LEU A 137 -15.39 7.25 0.90
C LEU A 137 -13.99 7.04 0.31
N SER A 138 -13.50 5.80 0.27
CA SER A 138 -12.17 5.46 -0.22
C SER A 138 -12.01 5.82 -1.69
N ARG A 139 -10.90 6.49 -2.01
CA ARG A 139 -10.64 6.99 -3.36
C ARG A 139 -9.17 7.36 -3.53
N ILE A 140 -8.81 7.58 -4.78
CA ILE A 140 -7.51 8.13 -5.17
C ILE A 140 -7.77 9.58 -5.59
N CYS A 141 -7.08 10.51 -4.93
CA CYS A 141 -7.16 11.93 -5.21
C CYS A 141 -5.79 12.46 -5.64
N GLU A 142 -5.82 13.46 -6.50
CA GLU A 142 -4.67 14.32 -6.77
C GLU A 142 -4.88 15.66 -6.06
N ILE A 143 -3.83 16.20 -5.43
CA ILE A 143 -3.85 17.55 -4.87
C ILE A 143 -3.61 18.52 -6.03
N PRO A 144 -4.59 19.37 -6.36
CA PRO A 144 -4.37 20.48 -7.29
C PRO A 144 -3.42 21.50 -6.67
N ASP A 145 -2.80 22.33 -7.50
CA ASP A 145 -2.01 23.49 -7.05
C ASP A 145 -2.84 24.49 -6.22
#